data_AF-A0A7Y5H8Z0-F1
#
_entry.id   AF-A0A7Y5H8Z0-F1
#
_cell.length_a   1.000
_cell.length_b   1.000
_cell.length_c   1.000
_cell.angle_alpha   90.00
_cell.angle_beta   90.00
_cell.angle_gamma   90.00
#
_symmetry.space_group_name_H-M   'P 1'
#
loop_
_entity.id
_entity.type
_entity.pdbx_description
1 polymer ?
#
loop_
_entity_poly.entity_id
_entity_poly.type
_entity_poly.pdbx_seq_one_letter_code
_entity_poly.pdbx_strand_id
1 'polypeptide(L)'
;MSLVSCTHALILLSIVLLSDYFVVIPRLRVTTLALLIGLSTALLLYRRRRPGPRKPSAPGQSSTRTLLIGVAVLAGYTFCIDVLRAESLFGPVVALVSTIAVVSMLPLFERDSGLNTLRWFRITMAVSLAFALLQAAGVAITLPALLPLVGPITADPPINSLSAHSRASGATTNTVKFGLEVSALLAISFFAYVEKSSLARIIWITACFTTLLATQLRAAIFATPICLGLAQLWLAPAARRGWGRTIPLFLAGLLLGGLWLGSSTSRFSYLLKEVDAGDTHRFTVNLNLAEAVLETSPWIGIPPKDAWELYLQYGDQKIYRFDPNAETPTHHNQVGYYLRNYGLIGVALLLLVYILAFRKALAAAAPWTRCTIVAILLIDLISSFAHNNKLLASPLLWILLACAREVPAGQSRVLP
;
A
#
# COMPACT_ATOMS: atom_id res chain seq x y z
N MET A 1 -10.87 15.83 -23.59
CA MET A 1 -10.24 15.37 -22.33
C MET A 1 -8.95 16.15 -22.14
N SER A 2 -8.65 16.74 -20.97
CA SER A 2 -7.41 17.53 -20.80
C SER A 2 -6.18 16.63 -20.79
N LEU A 3 -5.04 17.12 -21.33
CA LEU A 3 -3.74 16.41 -21.29
C LEU A 3 -3.40 15.92 -19.88
N VAL A 4 -3.67 16.75 -18.87
CA VAL A 4 -3.55 16.45 -17.43
C VAL A 4 -4.35 15.21 -17.02
N SER A 5 -5.60 15.10 -17.48
CA SER A 5 -6.46 13.96 -17.15
C SER A 5 -5.95 12.66 -17.78
N CYS A 6 -5.40 12.72 -18.99
CA CYS A 6 -4.74 11.57 -19.64
C CYS A 6 -3.48 11.14 -18.89
N THR A 7 -2.67 12.09 -18.41
CA THR A 7 -1.47 11.80 -17.61
C THR A 7 -1.82 11.15 -16.28
N HIS A 8 -2.79 11.69 -15.54
CA HIS A 8 -3.23 11.06 -14.28
C HIS A 8 -3.77 9.65 -14.51
N ALA A 9 -4.51 9.44 -15.60
CA ALA A 9 -4.99 8.11 -15.99
C ALA A 9 -3.83 7.15 -16.26
N LEU A 10 -2.82 7.59 -17.00
CA LEU A 10 -1.66 6.78 -17.35
C LEU A 10 -0.80 6.44 -16.12
N ILE A 11 -0.58 7.41 -15.23
CA ILE A 11 0.10 7.17 -13.93
C ILE A 11 -0.65 6.11 -13.13
N LEU A 12 -1.98 6.25 -12.97
CA LEU A 12 -2.78 5.30 -12.21
C LEU A 12 -2.86 3.92 -12.87
N LEU A 13 -3.00 3.87 -14.19
CA LEU A 13 -2.97 2.63 -14.97
C LEU A 13 -1.68 1.86 -14.69
N SER A 14 -0.55 2.55 -14.71
CA SER A 14 0.73 1.90 -14.44
C SER A 14 0.95 1.54 -12.97
N ILE A 15 0.44 2.35 -12.03
CA ILE A 15 0.52 2.04 -10.58
C ILE A 15 -0.31 0.80 -10.23
N VAL A 16 -1.50 0.64 -10.84
CA VAL A 16 -2.45 -0.41 -10.46
C VAL A 16 -2.32 -1.66 -11.35
N LEU A 17 -2.02 -1.53 -12.65
CA LEU A 17 -1.98 -2.69 -13.56
C LEU A 17 -0.58 -3.17 -13.90
N LEU A 18 0.45 -2.32 -13.78
CA LEU A 18 1.78 -2.60 -14.36
C LEU A 18 2.91 -2.58 -13.33
N SER A 19 2.58 -2.38 -12.05
CA SER A 19 3.54 -2.08 -10.99
C SER A 19 4.49 -3.19 -10.61
N ASP A 20 4.03 -4.42 -10.82
CA ASP A 20 4.66 -5.59 -10.24
C ASP A 20 5.58 -6.30 -11.22
N TYR A 21 5.54 -5.92 -12.51
CA TYR A 21 5.93 -6.85 -13.56
C TYR A 21 6.87 -6.32 -14.60
N PHE A 22 6.64 -5.09 -15.05
CA PHE A 22 7.29 -4.72 -16.29
C PHE A 22 8.63 -4.10 -15.98
N VAL A 23 9.68 -4.82 -16.32
CA VAL A 23 11.03 -4.31 -16.34
C VAL A 23 11.22 -3.67 -17.71
N VAL A 24 11.48 -2.37 -17.75
CA VAL A 24 11.73 -1.59 -18.99
C VAL A 24 13.20 -1.71 -19.42
N ILE A 25 14.08 -1.90 -18.42
CA ILE A 25 15.54 -2.10 -18.48
C ILE A 25 15.85 -2.95 -17.24
N PRO A 26 16.79 -3.92 -17.24
CA PRO A 26 17.12 -4.69 -16.03
C PRO A 26 17.21 -3.78 -14.81
N ARG A 27 16.27 -3.94 -13.86
CA ARG A 27 16.06 -3.17 -12.61
C ARG A 27 15.18 -1.90 -12.66
N LEU A 28 14.66 -1.46 -13.82
CA LEU A 28 13.71 -0.35 -13.92
C LEU A 28 12.27 -0.86 -14.09
N ARG A 29 11.48 -0.89 -13.01
CA ARG A 29 10.06 -1.31 -13.06
C ARG A 29 9.18 -0.26 -13.76
N VAL A 30 8.05 -0.66 -14.37
CA VAL A 30 7.10 0.25 -15.02
C VAL A 30 6.39 1.15 -14.03
N THR A 31 6.31 0.78 -12.74
CA THR A 31 6.01 1.76 -11.68
C THR A 31 6.96 2.95 -11.76
N THR A 32 8.26 2.68 -11.78
CA THR A 32 9.32 3.69 -11.86
C THR A 32 9.21 4.48 -13.17
N LEU A 33 9.02 3.81 -14.31
CA LEU A 33 8.86 4.51 -15.60
C LEU A 33 7.60 5.38 -15.63
N ALA A 34 6.46 4.90 -15.14
CA ALA A 34 5.23 5.67 -15.14
C ALA A 34 5.25 6.81 -14.13
N LEU A 35 5.95 6.63 -13.01
CA LEU A 35 6.27 7.72 -12.09
C LEU A 35 7.20 8.74 -12.76
N LEU A 36 8.19 8.31 -13.54
CA LEU A 36 9.07 9.19 -14.32
C LEU A 36 8.32 9.93 -15.43
N ILE A 37 7.41 9.25 -16.15
CA ILE A 37 6.52 9.85 -17.16
C ILE A 37 5.55 10.83 -16.48
N GLY A 38 5.03 10.47 -15.32
CA GLY A 38 4.19 11.36 -14.51
C GLY A 38 4.94 12.60 -14.04
N LEU A 39 6.15 12.43 -13.52
CA LEU A 39 7.03 13.50 -13.04
C LEU A 39 7.46 14.42 -14.19
N SER A 40 7.93 13.86 -15.30
CA SER A 40 8.32 14.61 -16.49
C SER A 40 7.15 15.38 -17.09
N THR A 41 5.97 14.78 -17.15
CA THR A 41 4.76 15.47 -17.63
C THR A 41 4.31 16.56 -16.65
N ALA A 42 4.40 16.31 -15.33
CA ALA A 42 4.12 17.30 -14.32
C ALA A 42 5.10 18.49 -14.38
N LEU A 43 6.38 18.23 -14.65
CA LEU A 43 7.40 19.26 -14.88
C LEU A 43 7.13 20.06 -16.17
N LEU A 44 6.67 19.40 -17.24
CA LEU A 44 6.25 20.06 -18.48
C LEU A 44 5.00 20.93 -18.29
N LEU A 45 4.02 20.46 -17.50
CA LEU A 45 2.82 21.21 -17.13
C LEU A 45 3.16 22.40 -16.21
N TYR A 46 4.09 22.21 -15.28
CA TYR A 46 4.63 23.26 -14.42
C TYR A 46 5.32 24.36 -15.22
N ARG A 47 6.07 24.00 -16.28
CA ARG A 47 6.67 24.97 -17.21
C ARG A 47 5.64 25.72 -18.07
N ARG A 48 4.55 25.06 -18.49
CA ARG A 48 3.51 25.66 -19.36
C ARG A 48 2.59 26.63 -18.63
N ARG A 49 2.35 26.44 -17.33
CA ARG A 49 1.64 27.42 -16.50
C ARG A 49 2.66 28.42 -15.94
N ARG A 50 2.87 29.55 -16.64
CA ARG A 50 3.56 30.71 -16.05
C ARG A 50 2.93 31.00 -14.68
N PRO A 51 3.72 31.13 -13.60
CA PRO A 51 3.17 31.50 -12.31
C PRO A 51 2.61 32.92 -12.45
N GLY A 52 1.28 33.04 -12.49
CA GLY A 52 0.64 34.27 -12.06
C GLY A 52 1.07 34.60 -10.63
N PRO A 53 0.94 35.86 -10.19
CA PRO A 53 1.41 36.30 -8.88
C PRO A 53 0.92 35.33 -7.81
N ARG A 54 1.88 34.74 -7.08
CA ARG A 54 1.62 33.77 -6.00
C ARG A 54 0.67 34.43 -5.01
N LYS A 55 -0.61 34.02 -5.00
CA LYS A 55 -1.44 34.22 -3.81
C LYS A 55 -0.68 33.61 -2.63
N PRO A 56 -0.61 34.30 -1.48
CA PRO A 56 0.07 33.79 -0.30
C PRO A 56 -0.37 32.35 -0.05
N SER A 57 0.61 31.49 0.19
CA SER A 57 0.41 30.07 0.49
C SER A 57 -0.74 29.91 1.48
N ALA A 58 -1.82 29.27 1.02
CA ALA A 58 -2.92 28.90 1.90
C ALA A 58 -2.37 28.10 3.10
N PRO A 59 -2.96 28.23 4.29
CA PRO A 59 -2.51 27.57 5.53
C PRO A 59 -2.29 26.06 5.43
N GLY A 60 -2.88 25.40 4.42
CA GLY A 60 -2.70 23.99 4.08
C GLY A 60 -1.31 23.52 3.62
N GLN A 61 -0.33 24.43 3.44
CA GLN A 61 1.03 24.04 3.06
C GLN A 61 1.90 23.61 4.26
N SER A 62 1.47 23.86 5.50
CA SER A 62 2.29 23.60 6.69
C SER A 62 2.44 22.09 7.01
N SER A 63 1.35 21.31 6.97
CA SER A 63 1.40 19.87 7.24
C SER A 63 2.10 19.11 6.11
N THR A 64 1.87 19.48 4.85
CA THR A 64 2.55 18.89 3.69
C THR A 64 4.05 19.10 3.80
N ARG A 65 4.50 20.34 4.07
CA ARG A 65 5.92 20.63 4.22
C ARG A 65 6.54 19.84 5.36
N THR A 66 5.87 19.77 6.51
CA THR A 66 6.36 19.03 7.69
C THR A 66 6.50 17.54 7.38
N LEU A 67 5.50 16.94 6.72
CA LEU A 67 5.53 15.54 6.28
C LEU A 67 6.68 15.30 5.29
N LEU A 68 6.84 16.15 4.28
CA LEU A 68 7.93 16.03 3.30
C LEU A 68 9.32 16.13 3.94
N ILE A 69 9.49 17.00 4.96
CA ILE A 69 10.74 17.08 5.73
C ILE A 69 10.98 15.77 6.49
N GLY A 70 9.97 15.25 7.21
CA GLY A 70 10.11 13.98 7.93
C GLY A 70 10.49 12.81 7.01
N VAL A 71 9.90 12.77 5.82
CA VAL A 71 10.25 11.77 4.80
C VAL A 71 11.65 11.97 4.27
N ALA A 72 12.08 13.21 4.03
CA ALA A 72 13.44 13.50 3.57
C ALA A 72 14.48 13.08 4.62
N VAL A 73 14.20 13.28 5.91
CA VAL A 73 15.06 12.81 7.01
C VAL A 73 15.15 11.29 7.01
N LEU A 74 14.01 10.59 6.92
CA LEU A 74 14.00 9.12 6.85
C LEU A 74 14.75 8.59 5.63
N ALA A 75 14.46 9.11 4.44
CA ALA A 75 15.08 8.69 3.19
C ALA A 75 16.59 8.99 3.14
N GLY A 76 16.99 10.14 3.67
CA GLY A 76 18.39 10.52 3.81
C GLY A 76 19.13 9.57 4.77
N TYR A 77 18.53 9.27 5.93
CA TYR A 77 19.09 8.31 6.88
C TYR A 77 19.27 6.92 6.27
N THR A 78 18.23 6.35 5.66
CA THR A 78 18.31 5.03 5.02
C THR A 78 19.33 5.01 3.90
N PHE A 79 19.39 6.08 3.08
CA PHE A 79 20.37 6.21 2.01
C PHE A 79 21.80 6.24 2.55
N CYS A 80 22.08 7.02 3.60
CA CYS A 80 23.41 7.06 4.21
C CYS A 80 23.83 5.69 4.74
N ILE A 81 22.95 5.00 5.46
CA ILE A 81 23.24 3.66 5.99
C ILE A 81 23.48 2.66 4.84
N ASP A 82 22.64 2.68 3.82
CA ASP A 82 22.77 1.78 2.67
C ASP A 82 24.07 2.06 1.90
N VAL A 83 24.46 3.32 1.70
CA VAL A 83 25.72 3.71 1.05
C VAL A 83 26.93 3.25 1.85
N LEU A 84 26.91 3.38 3.19
CA LEU A 84 28.02 2.95 4.05
C LEU A 84 28.20 1.43 4.04
N ARG A 85 27.15 0.67 3.71
CA ARG A 85 27.14 -0.81 3.77
C ARG A 85 27.18 -1.47 2.40
N ALA A 86 26.96 -0.73 1.31
CA ALA A 86 26.82 -1.30 -0.02
C ALA A 86 28.17 -1.44 -0.73
N GLU A 87 28.34 -2.56 -1.43
CA GLU A 87 29.44 -2.75 -2.39
C GLU A 87 29.26 -1.90 -3.66
N SER A 88 28.04 -1.42 -3.91
CA SER A 88 27.71 -0.58 -5.07
C SER A 88 26.69 0.51 -4.71
N LEU A 89 26.95 1.74 -5.17
CA LEU A 89 26.04 2.88 -5.01
C LEU A 89 24.74 2.75 -5.81
N PHE A 90 24.68 1.83 -6.78
CA PHE A 90 23.53 1.72 -7.68
C PHE A 90 22.22 1.43 -6.93
N GLY A 91 22.22 0.43 -6.03
CA GLY A 91 21.04 0.06 -5.25
C GLY A 91 20.49 1.21 -4.38
N PRO A 92 21.32 1.83 -3.53
CA PRO A 92 20.94 2.97 -2.71
C PRO A 92 20.39 4.15 -3.53
N VAL A 93 21.05 4.50 -4.64
CA VAL A 93 20.61 5.61 -5.51
C VAL A 93 19.25 5.31 -6.15
N VAL A 94 19.04 4.10 -6.66
CA VAL A 94 17.75 3.69 -7.24
C VAL A 94 16.63 3.74 -6.20
N ALA A 95 16.90 3.28 -4.97
CA ALA A 95 15.94 3.34 -3.87
C ALA A 95 15.56 4.80 -3.53
N LEU A 96 16.55 5.68 -3.37
CA LEU A 96 16.34 7.10 -3.09
C LEU A 96 15.54 7.80 -4.20
N VAL A 97 15.92 7.60 -5.46
CA VAL A 97 15.22 8.18 -6.62
C VAL A 97 13.76 7.69 -6.66
N SER A 98 13.53 6.40 -6.40
CA SER A 98 12.20 5.82 -6.34
C SER A 98 11.35 6.45 -5.23
N THR A 99 11.92 6.60 -4.03
CA THR A 99 11.25 7.28 -2.89
C THR A 99 10.92 8.73 -3.23
N ILE A 100 11.86 9.50 -3.77
CA ILE A 100 11.63 10.89 -4.18
C ILE A 100 10.50 10.95 -5.20
N ALA A 101 10.51 10.08 -6.21
CA ALA A 101 9.48 10.03 -7.23
C ALA A 101 8.09 9.76 -6.64
N VAL A 102 7.97 8.76 -5.76
CA VAL A 102 6.71 8.39 -5.11
C VAL A 102 6.19 9.51 -4.20
N VAL A 103 7.05 10.04 -3.33
CA VAL A 103 6.68 11.08 -2.34
C VAL A 103 6.34 12.40 -3.02
N SER A 104 6.96 12.70 -4.17
CA SER A 104 6.64 13.89 -4.97
C SER A 104 5.21 13.91 -5.48
N MET A 105 4.53 12.76 -5.54
CA MET A 105 3.11 12.70 -5.90
C MET A 105 2.25 13.56 -4.97
N LEU A 106 2.61 13.67 -3.69
CA LEU A 106 1.85 14.46 -2.73
C LEU A 106 1.71 15.94 -3.17
N PRO A 107 2.79 16.74 -3.26
CA PRO A 107 2.67 18.13 -3.68
C PRO A 107 2.20 18.30 -5.13
N LEU A 108 2.43 17.32 -6.00
CA LEU A 108 1.94 17.36 -7.39
C LEU A 108 0.41 17.28 -7.45
N PHE A 109 -0.18 16.29 -6.78
CA PHE A 109 -1.63 16.10 -6.77
C PHE A 109 -2.38 17.11 -5.89
N GLU A 110 -1.72 17.73 -4.90
CA GLU A 110 -2.33 18.83 -4.13
C GLU A 110 -2.61 20.07 -4.97
N ARG A 111 -1.68 20.40 -5.88
CA ARG A 111 -1.73 21.61 -6.70
C ARG A 111 -2.81 21.57 -7.77
N ASP A 112 -3.12 20.40 -8.32
CA ASP A 112 -3.97 20.30 -9.52
C ASP A 112 -5.39 19.77 -9.21
N SER A 113 -5.99 20.35 -8.17
CA SER A 113 -7.32 20.00 -7.64
C SER A 113 -8.35 19.58 -8.68
N GLY A 114 -8.58 18.27 -8.80
CA GLY A 114 -9.66 17.76 -9.63
C GLY A 114 -9.85 16.29 -9.37
N LEU A 115 -11.02 15.94 -8.84
CA LEU A 115 -11.52 14.61 -8.46
C LEU A 115 -11.51 13.54 -9.59
N ASN A 116 -10.79 13.76 -10.69
CA ASN A 116 -10.56 12.76 -11.73
C ASN A 116 -9.60 11.65 -11.30
N THR A 117 -8.68 11.88 -10.36
CA THR A 117 -7.73 10.82 -9.92
C THR A 117 -8.46 9.65 -9.25
N LEU A 118 -9.44 9.92 -8.39
CA LEU A 118 -10.28 8.86 -7.81
C LEU A 118 -11.16 8.16 -8.85
N ARG A 119 -11.63 8.91 -9.86
CA ARG A 119 -12.38 8.32 -10.99
C ARG A 119 -11.51 7.34 -11.76
N TRP A 120 -10.30 7.74 -12.13
CA TRP A 120 -9.35 6.87 -12.82
C TRP A 120 -8.94 5.69 -11.96
N PHE A 121 -8.66 5.89 -10.67
CA PHE A 121 -8.37 4.81 -9.74
C PHE A 121 -9.51 3.78 -9.70
N ARG A 122 -10.76 4.23 -9.60
CA ARG A 122 -11.94 3.34 -9.66
C ARG A 122 -12.05 2.58 -10.98
N ILE A 123 -11.84 3.26 -12.12
CA ILE A 123 -11.88 2.63 -13.44
C ILE A 123 -10.80 1.55 -13.55
N THR A 124 -9.57 1.88 -13.16
CA THR A 124 -8.44 0.94 -13.23
C THR A 124 -8.65 -0.23 -12.29
N MET A 125 -9.14 0.01 -11.07
CA MET A 125 -9.49 -1.06 -10.15
C MET A 125 -10.66 -1.90 -10.66
N ALA A 126 -11.63 -1.33 -11.37
CA ALA A 126 -12.71 -2.12 -11.99
C ALA A 126 -12.16 -3.22 -12.91
N VAL A 127 -11.14 -2.87 -13.70
CA VAL A 127 -10.42 -3.84 -14.54
C VAL A 127 -9.75 -4.90 -13.68
N SER A 128 -8.97 -4.51 -12.66
CA SER A 128 -8.30 -5.46 -11.76
C SER A 128 -9.29 -6.38 -11.02
N LEU A 129 -10.44 -5.86 -10.57
CA LEU A 129 -11.49 -6.62 -9.93
C LEU A 129 -12.10 -7.63 -10.91
N ALA A 130 -12.32 -7.27 -12.19
CA ALA A 130 -12.81 -8.19 -13.20
C ALA A 130 -11.85 -9.38 -13.40
N PHE A 131 -10.54 -9.12 -13.50
CA PHE A 131 -9.53 -10.20 -13.54
C PHE A 131 -9.57 -11.06 -12.27
N ALA A 132 -9.72 -10.45 -11.10
CA ALA A 132 -9.78 -11.18 -9.84
C ALA A 132 -11.01 -12.08 -9.75
N LEU A 133 -12.15 -11.62 -10.27
CA LEU A 133 -13.39 -12.42 -10.37
C LEU A 133 -13.26 -13.56 -11.39
N LEU A 134 -12.52 -13.38 -12.49
CA LEU A 134 -12.18 -14.45 -13.42
C LEU A 134 -11.27 -15.51 -12.77
N GLN A 135 -10.22 -15.07 -12.08
CA GLN A 135 -9.31 -15.95 -11.32
C GLN A 135 -10.06 -16.77 -10.27
N ALA A 136 -10.91 -16.09 -9.52
CA ALA A 136 -11.89 -16.66 -8.60
C ALA A 136 -12.80 -17.73 -9.24
N ALA A 137 -13.25 -17.50 -10.49
CA ALA A 137 -14.04 -18.47 -11.24
C ALA A 137 -13.23 -19.68 -11.73
N GLY A 138 -11.90 -19.66 -11.59
CA GLY A 138 -10.99 -20.71 -12.06
C GLY A 138 -10.29 -20.37 -13.38
N VAL A 139 -10.48 -19.16 -13.91
CA VAL A 139 -9.83 -18.68 -15.13
C VAL A 139 -8.49 -18.05 -14.75
N ALA A 140 -7.42 -18.81 -14.96
CA ALA A 140 -6.08 -18.52 -14.48
C ALA A 140 -5.35 -17.48 -15.37
N ILE A 141 -5.92 -16.28 -15.52
CA ILE A 141 -5.41 -15.21 -16.39
C ILE A 141 -5.01 -13.99 -15.55
N THR A 142 -3.83 -13.43 -15.84
CA THR A 142 -3.37 -12.12 -15.35
C THR A 142 -3.09 -11.21 -16.56
N LEU A 143 -2.99 -9.89 -16.35
CA LEU A 143 -2.71 -8.97 -17.46
C LEU A 143 -1.38 -9.28 -18.18
N PRO A 144 -0.27 -9.64 -17.49
CA PRO A 144 0.96 -10.02 -18.17
C PRO A 144 0.85 -11.29 -19.02
N ALA A 145 -0.01 -12.24 -18.64
CA ALA A 145 -0.24 -13.43 -19.47
C ALA A 145 -0.87 -13.10 -20.84
N LEU A 146 -1.45 -11.90 -20.98
CA LEU A 146 -2.08 -11.42 -22.21
C LEU A 146 -1.19 -10.46 -23.02
N LEU A 147 -0.05 -10.04 -22.47
CA LEU A 147 0.85 -9.09 -23.13
C LEU A 147 1.94 -9.84 -23.90
N PRO A 148 2.28 -9.40 -25.12
CA PRO A 148 3.31 -10.06 -25.92
C PRO A 148 4.66 -9.98 -25.20
N LEU A 149 5.35 -11.13 -25.07
CA LEU A 149 6.71 -11.26 -24.53
C LEU A 149 7.80 -10.58 -25.39
N VAL A 150 7.43 -9.83 -26.42
CA VAL A 150 8.33 -9.25 -27.41
C VAL A 150 8.37 -7.73 -27.25
N GLY A 151 9.48 -7.21 -26.72
CA GLY A 151 9.76 -5.77 -26.54
C GLY A 151 10.66 -5.48 -25.33
N PRO A 152 10.98 -4.20 -25.05
CA PRO A 152 11.74 -3.79 -23.85
C PRO A 152 10.96 -3.95 -22.54
N ILE A 153 9.72 -4.44 -22.61
CA ILE A 153 8.79 -4.61 -21.51
C ILE A 153 8.71 -6.12 -21.23
N THR A 154 9.52 -6.61 -20.30
CA THR A 154 9.49 -8.02 -19.88
C THR A 154 8.65 -8.15 -18.62
N ALA A 155 7.76 -9.14 -18.57
CA ALA A 155 7.03 -9.49 -17.35
C ALA A 155 7.80 -10.56 -16.56
N ASP A 156 7.97 -10.34 -15.25
CA ASP A 156 8.42 -11.41 -14.37
C ASP A 156 7.42 -12.60 -14.43
N PRO A 157 7.90 -13.86 -14.39
CA PRO A 157 7.00 -15.00 -14.33
C PRO A 157 6.13 -14.93 -13.06
N PRO A 158 4.86 -15.38 -13.09
CA PRO A 158 4.02 -15.39 -11.91
C PRO A 158 4.68 -16.21 -10.79
N ILE A 159 4.76 -15.64 -9.58
CA ILE A 159 5.43 -16.24 -8.40
C ILE A 159 4.82 -17.60 -8.02
N ASN A 160 3.55 -17.83 -8.39
CA ASN A 160 2.87 -19.11 -8.22
C ASN A 160 2.50 -19.67 -9.58
N SER A 161 3.02 -20.86 -9.92
CA SER A 161 2.47 -21.68 -10.99
C SER A 161 0.98 -21.87 -10.74
N LEU A 162 0.15 -21.57 -11.75
CA LEU A 162 -1.31 -21.53 -11.73
C LEU A 162 -1.90 -22.91 -11.39
N SER A 163 -1.93 -23.27 -10.12
CA SER A 163 -2.73 -24.39 -9.60
C SER A 163 -4.10 -23.88 -9.16
N ALA A 164 -5.07 -24.79 -9.06
CA ALA A 164 -6.44 -24.53 -8.60
C ALA A 164 -6.54 -23.94 -7.16
N HIS A 165 -5.40 -23.71 -6.49
CA HIS A 165 -5.28 -23.15 -5.14
C HIS A 165 -4.73 -21.72 -5.17
N SER A 166 -4.68 -21.07 -6.35
CA SER A 166 -4.09 -19.75 -6.52
C SER A 166 -4.96 -18.64 -5.93
N ARG A 167 -4.30 -17.72 -5.21
CA ARG A 167 -4.94 -16.52 -4.64
C ARG A 167 -5.21 -15.51 -5.75
N ALA A 168 -6.37 -14.84 -5.74
CA ALA A 168 -6.66 -13.82 -6.75
C ALA A 168 -5.75 -12.59 -6.56
N SER A 169 -5.03 -12.21 -7.62
CA SER A 169 -4.16 -11.03 -7.68
C SER A 169 -4.68 -9.96 -8.65
N GLY A 170 -5.85 -10.20 -9.25
CA GLY A 170 -6.43 -9.29 -10.23
C GLY A 170 -5.57 -9.19 -11.48
N ALA A 171 -5.45 -7.98 -12.04
CA ALA A 171 -4.55 -7.74 -13.16
C ALA A 171 -3.06 -7.80 -12.76
N THR A 172 -2.75 -7.88 -11.46
CA THR A 172 -1.40 -7.92 -10.90
C THR A 172 -0.99 -9.34 -10.53
N THR A 173 0.14 -9.49 -9.82
CA THR A 173 0.68 -10.77 -9.32
C THR A 173 1.04 -10.75 -7.88
N ASN A 174 1.26 -9.55 -7.34
CA ASN A 174 1.43 -9.40 -5.94
C ASN A 174 0.05 -9.37 -5.28
N THR A 175 -0.40 -10.54 -4.84
CA THR A 175 -1.65 -10.67 -4.09
C THR A 175 -1.70 -9.78 -2.85
N VAL A 176 -0.55 -9.54 -2.18
CA VAL A 176 -0.49 -8.65 -1.01
C VAL A 176 -0.82 -7.23 -1.43
N LYS A 177 -0.14 -6.73 -2.46
CA LYS A 177 -0.36 -5.38 -2.99
C LYS A 177 -1.80 -5.20 -3.45
N PHE A 178 -2.32 -6.14 -4.26
CA PHE A 178 -3.70 -6.09 -4.74
C PHE A 178 -4.71 -6.07 -3.58
N GLY A 179 -4.51 -6.89 -2.55
CA GLY A 179 -5.36 -6.89 -1.36
C GLY A 179 -5.41 -5.53 -0.66
N LEU A 180 -4.29 -4.81 -0.58
CA LEU A 180 -4.25 -3.45 -0.01
C LEU A 180 -4.95 -2.43 -0.90
N GLU A 181 -4.81 -2.51 -2.22
CA GLU A 181 -5.49 -1.63 -3.17
C GLU A 181 -7.02 -1.84 -3.13
N VAL A 182 -7.47 -3.10 -3.03
CA VAL A 182 -8.89 -3.44 -2.82
C VAL A 182 -9.37 -2.92 -1.48
N SER A 183 -8.56 -3.00 -0.42
CA SER A 183 -8.90 -2.46 0.91
C SER A 183 -9.05 -0.93 0.88
N ALA A 184 -8.17 -0.24 0.13
CA ALA A 184 -8.28 1.20 -0.09
C ALA A 184 -9.54 1.58 -0.88
N LEU A 185 -9.86 0.83 -1.94
CA LEU A 185 -11.09 1.03 -2.71
C LEU A 185 -12.34 0.75 -1.87
N LEU A 186 -12.31 -0.27 -1.02
CA LEU A 186 -13.37 -0.58 -0.08
C LEU A 186 -13.57 0.59 0.89
N ALA A 187 -12.51 1.16 1.45
CA ALA A 187 -12.59 2.35 2.30
C ALA A 187 -13.20 3.57 1.59
N ILE A 188 -12.79 3.84 0.36
CA ILE A 188 -13.34 4.92 -0.47
C ILE A 188 -14.83 4.71 -0.72
N SER A 189 -15.23 3.48 -1.09
CA SER A 189 -16.61 3.15 -1.42
C SER A 189 -17.51 3.15 -0.18
N PHE A 190 -16.97 2.69 0.94
CA PHE A 190 -17.61 2.66 2.24
C PHE A 190 -17.98 4.06 2.72
N PHE A 191 -17.00 4.96 2.85
CA PHE A 191 -17.29 6.31 3.37
C PHE A 191 -18.10 7.15 2.39
N ALA A 192 -17.97 6.89 1.09
CA ALA A 192 -18.94 7.42 0.13
C ALA A 192 -20.36 6.91 0.46
N TYR A 193 -20.57 5.61 0.65
CA TYR A 193 -21.89 5.07 1.01
C TYR A 193 -22.45 5.69 2.30
N VAL A 194 -21.63 5.87 3.34
CA VAL A 194 -22.05 6.51 4.59
C VAL A 194 -22.45 7.97 4.37
N GLU A 195 -21.74 8.70 3.51
CA GLU A 195 -22.10 10.08 3.14
C GLU A 195 -23.42 10.15 2.37
N LYS A 196 -23.64 9.24 1.42
CA LYS A 196 -24.89 9.15 0.65
C LYS A 196 -25.15 7.72 0.21
N SER A 197 -26.19 7.11 0.75
CA SER A 197 -26.56 5.72 0.41
C SER A 197 -27.06 5.63 -1.03
N SER A 198 -26.54 4.65 -1.78
CA SER A 198 -27.09 4.27 -3.09
C SER A 198 -26.85 2.80 -3.36
N LEU A 199 -27.75 2.18 -4.15
CA LEU A 199 -27.62 0.77 -4.55
C LEU A 199 -26.30 0.50 -5.28
N ALA A 200 -25.89 1.41 -6.18
CA ALA A 200 -24.61 1.31 -6.87
C ALA A 200 -23.41 1.22 -5.89
N ARG A 201 -23.44 1.98 -4.79
CA ARG A 201 -22.37 1.94 -3.78
C ARG A 201 -22.39 0.64 -2.98
N ILE A 202 -23.56 0.08 -2.70
CA ILE A 202 -23.70 -1.24 -2.09
C ILE A 202 -23.09 -2.32 -3.00
N ILE A 203 -23.44 -2.33 -4.29
CA ILE A 203 -22.87 -3.27 -5.27
C ILE A 203 -21.34 -3.16 -5.30
N TRP A 204 -20.80 -1.94 -5.32
CA TRP A 204 -19.36 -1.71 -5.29
C TRP A 204 -18.69 -2.24 -4.01
N ILE A 205 -19.28 -1.99 -2.85
CA ILE A 205 -18.78 -2.49 -1.55
C ILE A 205 -18.76 -4.02 -1.55
N THR A 206 -19.86 -4.65 -1.96
CA THR A 206 -19.96 -6.11 -2.03
C THR A 206 -18.92 -6.68 -2.98
N ALA A 207 -18.77 -6.12 -4.19
CA ALA A 207 -17.76 -6.57 -5.16
C ALA A 207 -16.33 -6.45 -4.63
N CYS A 208 -16.00 -5.33 -3.97
CA CYS A 208 -14.70 -5.14 -3.33
C CYS A 208 -14.46 -6.15 -2.22
N PHE A 209 -15.46 -6.40 -1.36
CA PHE A 209 -15.33 -7.34 -0.25
C PHE A 209 -15.20 -8.79 -0.74
N THR A 210 -16.01 -9.21 -1.71
CA THR A 210 -15.90 -10.53 -2.35
C THR A 210 -14.52 -10.72 -2.98
N THR A 211 -14.01 -9.68 -3.64
CA THR A 211 -12.66 -9.73 -4.23
C THR A 211 -11.57 -9.77 -3.16
N LEU A 212 -11.75 -9.04 -2.06
CA LEU A 212 -10.83 -9.08 -0.93
C LEU A 212 -10.75 -10.51 -0.34
N LEU A 213 -11.87 -11.21 -0.21
CA LEU A 213 -11.90 -12.62 0.17
C LEU A 213 -11.19 -13.51 -0.85
N ALA A 214 -11.37 -13.26 -2.15
CA ALA A 214 -10.69 -13.98 -3.23
C ALA A 214 -9.15 -13.82 -3.19
N THR A 215 -8.64 -12.71 -2.64
CA THR A 215 -7.19 -12.55 -2.42
C THR A 215 -6.64 -13.47 -1.33
N GLN A 216 -7.49 -14.01 -0.46
CA GLN A 216 -7.11 -14.84 0.69
C GLN A 216 -6.07 -14.17 1.61
N LEU A 217 -5.97 -12.83 1.57
CA LEU A 217 -5.04 -12.05 2.38
C LEU A 217 -5.65 -11.80 3.76
N ARG A 218 -5.43 -12.72 4.70
CA ARG A 218 -5.99 -12.68 6.06
C ARG A 218 -5.82 -11.31 6.73
N ALA A 219 -4.60 -10.76 6.68
CA ALA A 219 -4.30 -9.46 7.28
C ALA A 219 -5.25 -8.37 6.76
N ALA A 220 -5.47 -8.28 5.45
CA ALA A 220 -6.36 -7.27 4.87
C ALA A 220 -7.85 -7.58 5.10
N ILE A 221 -8.25 -8.85 5.03
CA ILE A 221 -9.64 -9.29 5.27
C ILE A 221 -10.10 -8.91 6.68
N PHE A 222 -9.28 -9.20 7.70
CA PHE A 222 -9.64 -8.93 9.08
C PHE A 222 -9.36 -7.50 9.51
N ALA A 223 -8.28 -6.86 9.03
CA ALA A 223 -7.95 -5.49 9.40
C ALA A 223 -8.92 -4.47 8.80
N THR A 224 -9.39 -4.67 7.57
CA THR A 224 -10.16 -3.64 6.85
C THR A 224 -11.46 -3.25 7.58
N PRO A 225 -12.35 -4.19 7.96
CA PRO A 225 -13.56 -3.83 8.71
C PRO A 225 -13.26 -3.12 10.03
N ILE A 226 -12.24 -3.58 10.76
CA ILE A 226 -11.81 -2.97 12.03
C ILE A 226 -11.34 -1.54 11.82
N CYS A 227 -10.47 -1.30 10.82
CA CYS A 227 -9.93 0.03 10.52
C CYS A 227 -11.01 1.01 10.07
N LEU A 228 -11.95 0.56 9.23
CA LEU A 228 -13.11 1.37 8.81
C LEU A 228 -13.95 1.77 10.01
N GLY A 229 -14.19 0.81 10.90
CA GLY A 229 -14.90 1.04 12.14
C GLY A 229 -14.19 2.03 13.06
N LEU A 230 -12.91 1.82 13.34
CA LEU A 230 -12.11 2.70 14.20
C LEU A 230 -12.08 4.13 13.64
N ALA A 231 -11.86 4.31 12.34
CA ALA A 231 -11.87 5.63 11.71
C ALA A 231 -13.24 6.33 11.87
N GLN A 232 -14.35 5.60 11.68
CA GLN A 232 -15.68 6.16 11.86
C GLN A 232 -15.98 6.51 13.33
N LEU A 233 -15.67 5.61 14.28
CA LEU A 233 -15.94 5.82 15.71
C LEU A 233 -15.13 6.98 16.27
N TRP A 234 -13.87 7.09 15.84
CA TRP A 234 -12.96 8.12 16.32
C TRP A 234 -13.30 9.51 15.76
N LEU A 235 -13.63 9.59 14.46
CA LEU A 235 -13.69 10.87 13.75
C LEU A 235 -15.10 11.34 13.39
N ALA A 236 -16.10 10.46 13.47
CA ALA A 236 -17.51 10.78 13.22
C ALA A 236 -18.43 10.10 14.26
N PRO A 237 -18.24 10.34 15.57
CA PRO A 237 -19.02 9.68 16.63
C PRO A 237 -20.52 10.00 16.57
N ALA A 238 -20.92 11.17 16.06
CA ALA A 238 -22.33 11.50 15.84
C ALA A 238 -22.99 10.63 14.75
N ALA A 239 -22.20 10.07 13.82
CA ALA A 239 -22.67 9.17 12.77
C ALA A 239 -22.71 7.69 13.20
N ARG A 240 -22.70 7.40 14.52
CA ARG A 240 -22.78 6.03 15.08
C ARG A 240 -23.99 5.24 14.59
N ARG A 241 -25.13 5.89 14.28
CA ARG A 241 -26.31 5.21 13.71
C ARG A 241 -26.03 4.53 12.35
N GLY A 242 -24.98 4.96 11.64
CA GLY A 242 -24.54 4.32 10.40
C GLY A 242 -24.04 2.88 10.61
N TRP A 243 -23.47 2.55 11.78
CA TRP A 243 -22.96 1.20 12.08
C TRP A 243 -24.01 0.10 11.96
N GLY A 244 -25.25 0.37 12.38
CA GLY A 244 -26.36 -0.58 12.23
C GLY A 244 -26.68 -0.92 10.78
N ARG A 245 -26.37 -0.03 9.82
CA ARG A 245 -26.49 -0.29 8.37
C ARG A 245 -25.25 -0.97 7.78
N THR A 246 -24.15 -0.94 8.53
CA THR A 246 -22.83 -1.34 8.08
C THR A 246 -22.53 -2.79 8.39
N ILE A 247 -22.90 -3.23 9.59
CA ILE A 247 -22.75 -4.63 10.02
C ILE A 247 -23.48 -5.58 9.07
N PRO A 248 -24.74 -5.32 8.63
CA PRO A 248 -25.39 -6.16 7.63
C PRO A 248 -24.67 -6.19 6.27
N LEU A 249 -23.98 -5.13 5.86
CA LEU A 249 -23.21 -5.11 4.60
C LEU A 249 -21.96 -5.98 4.70
N PHE A 250 -21.24 -5.92 5.82
CA PHE A 250 -20.11 -6.82 6.06
C PHE A 250 -20.55 -8.26 6.24
N LEU A 251 -21.65 -8.50 6.96
CA LEU A 251 -22.23 -9.83 7.11
C LEU A 251 -22.78 -10.35 5.78
N ALA A 252 -23.39 -9.53 4.94
CA ALA A 252 -23.81 -9.92 3.60
C ALA A 252 -22.61 -10.22 2.70
N GLY A 253 -21.53 -9.45 2.78
CA GLY A 253 -20.27 -9.74 2.09
C GLY A 253 -19.64 -11.04 2.58
N LEU A 254 -19.63 -11.28 3.89
CA LEU A 254 -19.16 -12.53 4.51
C LEU A 254 -20.05 -13.72 4.18
N LEU A 255 -21.37 -13.52 4.07
CA LEU A 255 -22.33 -14.55 3.71
C LEU A 255 -22.23 -14.88 2.22
N LEU A 256 -22.20 -13.90 1.34
CA LEU A 256 -22.03 -14.11 -0.10
C LEU A 256 -20.65 -14.72 -0.39
N GLY A 257 -19.61 -14.19 0.27
CA GLY A 257 -18.29 -14.79 0.29
C GLY A 257 -18.33 -16.22 0.82
N GLY A 258 -18.98 -16.45 1.95
CA GLY A 258 -19.11 -17.75 2.64
C GLY A 258 -19.89 -18.81 1.86
N LEU A 259 -21.00 -18.43 1.23
CA LEU A 259 -21.78 -19.29 0.34
C LEU A 259 -20.97 -19.66 -0.91
N TRP A 260 -20.22 -18.68 -1.43
CA TRP A 260 -19.31 -18.92 -2.53
C TRP A 260 -18.10 -19.79 -2.10
N LEU A 261 -17.56 -19.57 -0.90
CA LEU A 261 -16.52 -20.38 -0.25
C LEU A 261 -16.96 -21.84 -0.03
N GLY A 262 -18.20 -22.05 0.43
CA GLY A 262 -18.77 -23.36 0.76
C GLY A 262 -18.97 -24.28 -0.45
N SER A 263 -19.06 -23.71 -1.66
CA SER A 263 -19.13 -24.48 -2.91
C SER A 263 -17.76 -24.88 -3.46
N SER A 264 -16.65 -24.43 -2.85
CA SER A 264 -15.31 -24.72 -3.36
C SER A 264 -14.20 -24.61 -2.30
N THR A 265 -14.23 -25.48 -1.30
CA THR A 265 -13.19 -25.56 -0.24
C THR A 265 -11.78 -25.77 -0.80
N SER A 266 -11.64 -26.38 -1.99
CA SER A 266 -10.35 -26.55 -2.68
C SER A 266 -9.78 -25.25 -3.29
N ARG A 267 -10.57 -24.18 -3.46
CA ARG A 267 -10.12 -22.90 -4.05
C ARG A 267 -9.59 -21.90 -3.01
N PHE A 268 -9.89 -22.11 -1.72
CA PHE A 268 -9.61 -21.15 -0.64
C PHE A 268 -8.70 -21.68 0.46
N SER A 269 -7.78 -22.58 0.09
CA SER A 269 -6.85 -23.21 1.02
C SER A 269 -6.05 -22.21 1.86
N TYR A 270 -5.65 -21.04 1.34
CA TYR A 270 -4.88 -20.06 2.11
C TYR A 270 -5.69 -19.29 3.15
N LEU A 271 -7.01 -19.17 3.03
CA LEU A 271 -7.82 -18.52 4.06
C LEU A 271 -7.99 -19.44 5.29
N LEU A 272 -8.10 -20.75 5.05
CA LEU A 272 -8.38 -21.77 6.07
C LEU A 272 -7.14 -22.59 6.47
N LYS A 273 -6.00 -22.38 5.80
CA LYS A 273 -4.72 -23.03 6.09
C LYS A 273 -4.34 -22.91 7.57
N GLU A 274 -4.07 -24.04 8.21
CA GLU A 274 -3.46 -24.03 9.54
C GLU A 274 -2.05 -23.45 9.45
N VAL A 275 -1.56 -22.89 10.56
CA VAL A 275 -0.19 -22.38 10.64
C VAL A 275 0.75 -23.55 10.35
N ASP A 276 1.57 -23.43 9.31
CA ASP A 276 2.53 -24.46 8.92
C ASP A 276 3.96 -24.12 9.34
N ALA A 277 4.89 -25.00 8.98
CA ALA A 277 6.32 -24.82 9.24
C ALA A 277 6.87 -23.54 8.59
N GLY A 278 6.41 -23.19 7.38
CA GLY A 278 6.82 -21.96 6.70
C GLY A 278 6.34 -20.71 7.43
N ASP A 279 5.08 -20.65 7.83
CA ASP A 279 4.53 -19.53 8.60
C ASP A 279 5.25 -19.37 9.95
N THR A 280 5.55 -20.49 10.61
CA THR A 280 6.34 -20.53 11.86
C THR A 280 7.77 -20.04 11.65
N HIS A 281 8.45 -20.52 10.61
CA HIS A 281 9.80 -20.09 10.25
C HIS A 281 9.88 -18.57 10.05
N ARG A 282 8.92 -18.00 9.32
CA ARG A 282 8.84 -16.55 9.08
C ARG A 282 8.68 -15.75 10.37
N PHE A 283 7.88 -16.24 11.30
CA PHE A 283 7.69 -15.59 12.60
C PHE A 283 8.99 -15.65 13.43
N THR A 284 9.59 -16.83 13.54
CA THR A 284 10.83 -17.08 14.28
C THR A 284 12.01 -16.28 13.71
N VAL A 285 12.16 -16.23 12.38
CA VAL A 285 13.19 -15.40 11.72
C VAL A 285 13.03 -13.93 12.09
N ASN A 286 11.81 -13.39 12.10
CA ASN A 286 11.58 -12.00 12.47
C ASN A 286 11.95 -11.74 13.94
N LEU A 287 11.59 -12.65 14.85
CA LEU A 287 11.86 -12.53 16.28
C LEU A 287 13.35 -12.62 16.59
N ASN A 288 14.00 -13.71 16.17
CA ASN A 288 15.41 -13.96 16.46
C ASN A 288 16.33 -12.89 15.86
N LEU A 289 16.03 -12.42 14.65
CA LEU A 289 16.79 -11.32 14.05
C LEU A 289 16.52 -9.99 14.74
N ALA A 290 15.32 -9.75 15.26
CA ALA A 290 15.07 -8.55 16.05
C ALA A 290 15.88 -8.58 17.35
N GLU A 291 15.91 -9.72 18.05
CA GLU A 291 16.74 -9.92 19.23
C GLU A 291 18.23 -9.74 18.92
N ALA A 292 18.73 -10.41 17.88
CA ALA A 292 20.13 -10.28 17.45
C ALA A 292 20.51 -8.83 17.14
N VAL A 293 19.63 -8.07 16.48
CA VAL A 293 19.87 -6.65 16.16
C VAL A 293 19.90 -5.80 17.43
N LEU A 294 18.99 -6.04 18.39
CA LEU A 294 18.94 -5.29 19.63
C LEU A 294 20.18 -5.53 20.50
N GLU A 295 20.75 -6.73 20.44
CA GLU A 295 21.97 -7.12 21.16
C GLU A 295 23.24 -6.60 20.47
N THR A 296 23.32 -6.66 19.14
CA THR A 296 24.58 -6.39 18.41
C THR A 296 24.69 -4.97 17.84
N SER A 297 23.59 -4.40 17.35
CA SER A 297 23.59 -3.09 16.70
C SER A 297 22.22 -2.41 16.81
N PRO A 298 21.77 -2.09 18.03
CA PRO A 298 20.40 -1.64 18.27
C PRO A 298 20.06 -0.34 17.56
N TRP A 299 21.02 0.58 17.43
CA TRP A 299 20.75 1.94 16.95
C TRP A 299 20.69 2.05 15.43
N ILE A 300 21.58 1.35 14.73
CA ILE A 300 21.78 1.49 13.28
C ILE A 300 21.48 0.21 12.50
N GLY A 301 21.18 -0.90 13.17
CA GLY A 301 20.90 -2.19 12.55
C GLY A 301 22.15 -2.88 12.02
N ILE A 302 21.95 -3.97 11.29
CA ILE A 302 22.99 -4.85 10.75
C ILE A 302 22.99 -4.85 9.21
N PRO A 303 24.15 -5.04 8.57
CA PRO A 303 24.25 -5.30 7.14
C PRO A 303 23.47 -6.55 6.70
N PRO A 304 22.95 -6.60 5.45
CA PRO A 304 22.23 -7.77 4.95
C PRO A 304 23.04 -9.08 5.00
N LYS A 305 24.36 -9.00 4.76
CA LYS A 305 25.30 -10.13 4.76
C LYS A 305 25.46 -10.82 6.13
N ASP A 306 25.31 -10.08 7.22
CA ASP A 306 25.56 -10.58 8.58
C ASP A 306 24.31 -11.26 9.17
N ALA A 307 23.15 -11.10 8.51
CA ALA A 307 21.89 -11.59 9.04
C ALA A 307 21.80 -13.12 9.09
N TRP A 308 22.46 -13.84 8.18
CA TRP A 308 22.44 -15.30 8.21
C TRP A 308 23.16 -15.85 9.44
N GLU A 309 24.37 -15.36 9.67
CA GLU A 309 25.20 -15.73 10.82
C GLU A 309 24.51 -15.39 12.14
N LEU A 310 23.99 -14.18 12.26
CA LEU A 310 23.27 -13.74 13.45
C LEU A 310 21.97 -14.53 13.68
N TYR A 311 21.23 -14.88 12.62
CA TYR A 311 20.06 -15.75 12.77
C TYR A 311 20.43 -17.12 13.31
N LEU A 312 21.57 -17.71 12.88
CA LEU A 312 22.03 -19.00 13.39
C LEU A 312 22.56 -18.91 14.84
N GLN A 313 23.18 -17.79 15.22
CA GLN A 313 23.71 -17.58 16.57
C GLN A 313 22.60 -17.38 17.61
N TYR A 314 21.57 -16.61 17.27
CA TYR A 314 20.46 -16.28 18.17
C TYR A 314 19.24 -17.19 18.00
N GLY A 315 19.22 -18.04 16.97
CA GLY A 315 18.15 -19.00 16.75
C GLY A 315 18.38 -20.33 17.47
N ASP A 316 17.42 -20.76 18.27
CA ASP A 316 17.43 -22.11 18.84
C ASP A 316 17.12 -23.15 17.74
N GLN A 317 18.17 -23.74 17.17
CA GLN A 317 18.08 -24.79 16.16
C GLN A 317 17.38 -26.07 16.68
N LYS A 318 17.24 -26.24 18.00
CA LYS A 318 16.61 -27.43 18.60
C LYS A 318 15.10 -27.33 18.67
N ILE A 319 14.52 -26.13 18.67
CA ILE A 319 13.06 -25.94 18.79
C ILE A 319 12.35 -26.18 17.45
N TYR A 320 13.04 -26.03 16.31
CA TYR A 320 12.41 -26.06 14.99
C TYR A 320 13.14 -27.01 14.04
N ARG A 321 12.45 -28.09 13.63
CA ARG A 321 12.89 -29.00 12.55
C ARG A 321 12.81 -28.26 11.20
N PHE A 322 13.82 -27.46 10.91
CA PHE A 322 13.93 -26.69 9.67
C PHE A 322 15.32 -26.95 9.06
N ASP A 323 15.39 -27.00 7.73
CA ASP A 323 16.66 -27.08 7.00
C ASP A 323 17.20 -25.66 6.77
N PRO A 324 18.22 -25.21 7.52
CA PRO A 324 18.86 -23.92 7.30
C PRO A 324 19.36 -23.73 5.87
N ASN A 325 19.64 -24.78 5.10
CA ASN A 325 20.15 -24.62 3.74
C ASN A 325 19.06 -24.37 2.68
N ALA A 326 17.77 -24.48 3.05
CA ALA A 326 16.66 -24.41 2.09
C ALA A 326 15.98 -23.03 2.01
N GLU A 327 16.05 -22.18 3.05
CA GLU A 327 15.33 -20.90 3.08
C GLU A 327 16.18 -19.73 3.60
N THR A 328 16.29 -18.66 2.80
CA THR A 328 16.90 -17.38 3.23
C THR A 328 16.00 -16.70 4.28
N PRO A 329 16.53 -16.08 5.35
CA PRO A 329 15.74 -15.43 6.37
C PRO A 329 15.29 -14.09 5.81
N THR A 330 14.02 -14.01 5.45
CA THR A 330 13.43 -12.77 4.96
C THR A 330 12.58 -12.14 6.05
N HIS A 331 12.66 -10.83 6.19
CA HIS A 331 11.71 -10.12 7.04
C HIS A 331 10.39 -9.98 6.33
N HIS A 332 9.37 -10.56 6.95
CA HIS A 332 8.04 -10.51 6.41
C HIS A 332 7.30 -9.23 6.78
N ASN A 333 7.72 -8.49 7.82
CA ASN A 333 7.06 -7.25 8.21
C ASN A 333 8.00 -6.03 8.09
N GLN A 334 7.40 -4.85 7.86
CA GLN A 334 8.14 -3.62 7.62
C GLN A 334 8.88 -3.13 8.88
N VAL A 335 8.30 -3.28 10.07
CA VAL A 335 8.94 -2.82 11.31
C VAL A 335 10.23 -3.60 11.57
N GLY A 336 10.19 -4.93 11.46
CA GLY A 336 11.36 -5.80 11.55
C GLY A 336 12.37 -5.52 10.43
N TYR A 337 11.90 -5.23 9.21
CA TYR A 337 12.79 -4.79 8.14
C TYR A 337 13.55 -3.50 8.50
N TYR A 338 12.88 -2.49 9.05
CA TYR A 338 13.53 -1.24 9.47
C TYR A 338 14.41 -1.44 10.69
N LEU A 339 13.99 -2.23 11.67
CA LEU A 339 14.82 -2.56 12.83
C LEU A 339 16.10 -3.24 12.39
N ARG A 340 16.03 -4.30 11.57
CA ARG A 340 17.22 -4.99 11.08
C ARG A 340 18.13 -4.06 10.30
N ASN A 341 17.63 -3.40 9.26
CA ASN A 341 18.52 -2.72 8.33
C ASN A 341 18.94 -1.32 8.81
N TYR A 342 18.18 -0.71 9.71
CA TYR A 342 18.34 0.69 10.07
C TYR A 342 18.24 0.97 11.57
N GLY A 343 18.07 -0.07 12.41
CA GLY A 343 18.02 0.01 13.86
C GLY A 343 16.80 0.76 14.39
N LEU A 344 16.82 1.02 15.71
CA LEU A 344 15.81 1.78 16.42
C LEU A 344 15.63 3.20 15.86
N ILE A 345 16.70 3.81 15.33
CA ILE A 345 16.61 5.12 14.66
C ILE A 345 15.72 5.02 13.42
N GLY A 346 15.92 3.99 12.59
CA GLY A 346 15.10 3.76 11.40
C GLY A 346 13.62 3.52 11.74
N VAL A 347 13.36 2.73 12.79
CA VAL A 347 12.00 2.49 13.29
C VAL A 347 11.36 3.78 13.81
N ALA A 348 12.08 4.57 14.62
CA ALA A 348 11.59 5.83 15.15
C ALA A 348 11.25 6.84 14.04
N LEU A 349 12.11 6.96 13.02
CA LEU A 349 11.86 7.81 11.87
C LEU A 349 10.68 7.31 11.02
N LEU A 350 10.51 6.00 10.86
CA LEU A 350 9.33 5.42 10.20
C LEU A 350 8.04 5.78 10.96
N LEU A 351 8.03 5.61 12.29
CA LEU A 351 6.89 5.97 13.14
C LEU A 351 6.59 7.47 13.07
N LEU A 352 7.63 8.32 13.05
CA LEU A 352 7.47 9.76 12.85
C LEU A 352 6.77 10.07 11.53
N VAL A 353 7.15 9.42 10.43
CA VAL A 353 6.48 9.61 9.13
C VAL A 353 5.02 9.18 9.19
N TYR A 354 4.69 8.06 9.83
CA TYR A 354 3.29 7.67 10.06
C TYR A 354 2.54 8.74 10.86
N ILE A 355 3.10 9.22 11.97
CA ILE A 355 2.49 10.28 12.81
C ILE A 355 2.21 11.53 11.97
N LEU A 356 3.16 11.97 11.15
CA LEU A 356 3.01 13.13 10.28
C LEU A 356 1.94 12.90 9.20
N ALA A 357 1.87 11.69 8.62
CA ALA A 357 0.84 11.31 7.66
C ALA A 357 -0.56 11.30 8.29
N PHE A 358 -0.70 10.75 9.51
CA PHE A 358 -1.95 10.82 10.27
C PHE A 358 -2.35 12.26 10.61
N ARG A 359 -1.41 13.10 11.06
CA ARG A 359 -1.68 14.52 11.32
C ARG A 359 -2.21 15.23 10.08
N LYS A 360 -1.59 14.98 8.93
CA LYS A 360 -2.05 15.52 7.65
C LYS A 360 -3.46 15.02 7.31
N ALA A 361 -3.71 13.72 7.44
CA ALA A 361 -5.04 13.15 7.20
C ALA A 361 -6.10 13.78 8.10
N LEU A 362 -5.81 13.95 9.39
CA LEU A 362 -6.69 14.58 10.39
C LEU A 362 -6.97 16.07 10.12
N ALA A 363 -6.08 16.75 9.40
CA ALA A 363 -6.25 18.14 9.00
C ALA A 363 -7.25 18.31 7.84
N ALA A 364 -7.64 17.23 7.14
CA ALA A 364 -8.59 17.26 6.04
C ALA A 364 -9.92 17.94 6.42
N ALA A 365 -10.37 18.87 5.58
CA ALA A 365 -11.59 19.65 5.78
C ALA A 365 -12.85 18.80 5.76
N ALA A 366 -13.00 17.94 4.75
CA ALA A 366 -14.17 17.07 4.61
C ALA A 366 -14.09 15.87 5.59
N PRO A 367 -15.10 15.64 6.43
CA PRO A 367 -15.06 14.61 7.46
C PRO A 367 -14.95 13.20 6.86
N TRP A 368 -15.67 12.92 5.78
CA TRP A 368 -15.60 11.61 5.13
C TRP A 368 -14.27 11.35 4.43
N THR A 369 -13.67 12.37 3.81
CA THR A 369 -12.29 12.28 3.29
C THR A 369 -11.30 11.99 4.41
N ARG A 370 -11.44 12.65 5.57
CA ARG A 370 -10.63 12.40 6.76
C ARG A 370 -10.75 10.93 7.20
N CYS A 371 -11.97 10.44 7.37
CA CYS A 371 -12.23 9.04 7.75
C CYS A 371 -11.64 8.05 6.73
N THR A 372 -11.80 8.30 5.43
CA THR A 372 -11.24 7.45 4.37
C THR A 372 -9.72 7.37 4.46
N ILE A 373 -9.02 8.50 4.53
CA ILE A 373 -7.55 8.52 4.52
C ILE A 373 -7.01 7.90 5.82
N VAL A 374 -7.63 8.19 6.97
CA VAL A 374 -7.23 7.59 8.26
C VAL A 374 -7.46 6.09 8.25
N ALA A 375 -8.58 5.58 7.74
CA ALA A 375 -8.79 4.14 7.62
C ALA A 375 -7.75 3.46 6.73
N ILE A 376 -7.38 4.09 5.61
CA ILE A 376 -6.35 3.56 4.70
C ILE A 376 -4.97 3.55 5.37
N LEU A 377 -4.61 4.60 6.11
CA LEU A 377 -3.37 4.64 6.89
C LEU A 377 -3.35 3.57 8.00
N LEU A 378 -4.48 3.30 8.65
CA LEU A 378 -4.59 2.22 9.64
C LEU A 378 -4.44 0.84 8.99
N ILE A 379 -5.07 0.61 7.83
CA ILE A 379 -4.94 -0.63 7.06
C ILE A 379 -3.48 -0.84 6.65
N ASP A 380 -2.84 0.20 6.12
CA ASP A 380 -1.44 0.16 5.72
C ASP A 380 -0.53 -0.13 6.92
N LEU A 381 -0.73 0.54 8.05
CA LEU A 381 0.03 0.32 9.28
C LEU A 381 -0.13 -1.11 9.82
N ILE A 382 -1.37 -1.61 9.97
CA ILE A 382 -1.61 -2.99 10.44
C ILE A 382 -0.99 -4.00 9.48
N SER A 383 -1.15 -3.77 8.18
CA SER A 383 -0.56 -4.65 7.18
C SER A 383 0.96 -4.58 7.19
N SER A 384 1.57 -3.47 7.62
CA SER A 384 3.02 -3.32 7.78
C SER A 384 3.61 -4.15 8.93
N PHE A 385 2.78 -4.58 9.89
CA PHE A 385 3.16 -5.57 10.90
C PHE A 385 3.12 -7.00 10.38
N ALA A 386 2.43 -7.28 9.27
CA ALA A 386 2.33 -8.62 8.67
C ALA A 386 3.13 -8.77 7.37
N HIS A 387 3.33 -7.67 6.65
CA HIS A 387 3.91 -7.60 5.31
C HIS A 387 4.89 -6.43 5.20
N ASN A 388 5.90 -6.53 4.35
CA ASN A 388 6.82 -5.42 4.06
C ASN A 388 6.18 -4.41 3.10
N ASN A 389 5.15 -3.74 3.58
CA ASN A 389 4.39 -2.74 2.83
C ASN A 389 5.11 -1.40 2.88
N LYS A 390 6.14 -1.23 2.06
CA LYS A 390 6.96 -0.02 2.07
C LYS A 390 6.10 1.25 1.85
N LEU A 391 5.76 1.95 2.94
CA LEU A 391 5.03 3.21 2.98
C LEU A 391 5.54 4.23 1.94
N LEU A 392 6.87 4.40 1.90
CA LEU A 392 7.56 5.32 0.99
C LEU A 392 7.50 4.90 -0.49
N ALA A 393 7.08 3.67 -0.76
CA ALA A 393 6.94 3.10 -2.09
C ALA A 393 5.47 2.84 -2.46
N SER A 394 4.51 3.46 -1.75
CA SER A 394 3.06 3.34 -2.03
C SER A 394 2.49 4.59 -2.71
N PRO A 395 2.55 4.72 -4.05
CA PRO A 395 2.04 5.90 -4.77
C PRO A 395 0.60 6.24 -4.43
N LEU A 396 -0.26 5.22 -4.28
CA LEU A 396 -1.68 5.41 -3.97
C LEU A 396 -1.86 6.17 -2.65
N LEU A 397 -1.09 5.84 -1.63
CA LEU A 397 -1.19 6.53 -0.34
C LEU A 397 -0.82 8.02 -0.45
N TRP A 398 0.26 8.35 -1.16
CA TRP A 398 0.69 9.74 -1.35
C TRP A 398 -0.32 10.55 -2.18
N ILE A 399 -0.93 9.93 -3.19
CA ILE A 399 -2.04 10.52 -3.96
C ILE A 399 -3.27 10.77 -3.07
N LEU A 400 -3.61 9.82 -2.19
CA LEU A 400 -4.75 9.97 -1.28
C LEU A 400 -4.49 11.02 -0.20
N LEU A 401 -3.28 11.09 0.34
CA LEU A 401 -2.86 12.15 1.26
C LEU A 401 -2.94 13.54 0.61
N ALA A 402 -2.73 13.65 -0.70
CA ALA A 402 -2.93 14.91 -1.43
C ALA A 402 -4.40 15.36 -1.46
N CYS A 403 -5.34 14.45 -1.20
CA CYS A 403 -6.76 14.78 -1.09
C CYS A 403 -7.12 15.37 0.29
N ALA A 404 -6.24 15.27 1.30
CA ALA A 404 -6.42 15.84 2.64
C ALA A 404 -6.17 17.35 2.65
N ARG A 405 -7.05 18.12 2.00
CA ARG A 405 -6.98 19.59 1.97
C ARG A 405 -7.38 20.18 3.30
N GLU A 406 -6.55 21.06 3.84
CA GLU A 406 -6.84 21.77 5.08
C GLU A 406 -7.88 22.88 4.89
N VAL A 407 -8.61 23.19 5.97
CA VAL A 407 -9.52 24.34 6.01
C VAL A 407 -8.68 25.64 6.00
N PRO A 408 -8.97 26.63 5.16
CA PRO A 408 -8.29 27.93 5.21
C PRO A 408 -8.46 28.59 6.59
N ALA A 409 -7.37 29.11 7.14
CA ALA A 409 -7.40 29.90 8.38
C ALA A 409 -8.37 31.08 8.22
N GLY A 410 -9.28 31.24 9.20
CA GLY A 410 -10.35 32.24 9.19
C GLY A 410 -11.75 31.67 8.97
N GLN A 411 -11.88 30.43 8.51
CA GLN A 411 -13.14 29.69 8.57
C GLN A 411 -13.11 28.81 9.82
N SER A 412 -13.75 29.28 10.90
CA SER A 412 -13.92 28.45 12.11
C SER A 412 -14.57 27.13 11.71
N ARG A 413 -13.99 26.02 12.17
CA ARG A 413 -14.69 24.73 12.17
C ARG A 413 -15.96 24.90 12.98
N VAL A 414 -17.09 25.15 12.34
CA VAL A 414 -18.39 24.83 12.93
C VAL A 414 -18.40 23.31 12.93
N LEU A 415 -17.90 22.74 14.03
CA LEU A 415 -18.12 21.33 14.32
C LEU A 415 -19.63 21.18 14.49
N PRO A 416 -20.30 20.33 13.69
CA PRO A 416 -21.70 19.99 13.94
C PRO A 416 -21.86 19.22 15.24
#